data_AF-A0A401PNG0-F1
#
_entry.id   AF-A0A401PNG0-F1
#
_cell.length_a   1.000
_cell.length_b   1.000
_cell.length_c   1.000
_cell.angle_alpha   90.00
_cell.angle_beta   90.00
_cell.angle_gamma   90.00
#
_symmetry.space_group_name_H-M   'P 1'
#
loop_
_entity.id
_entity.type
_entity.pdbx_description
1 polymer ?
#
loop_
_entity_poly.entity_id
_entity_poly.type
_entity_poly.pdbx_seq_one_letter_code
_entity_poly.pdbx_strand_id
1 'polypeptide(L)'
;MNVSRWQVKKKQLQLFPLFEDYDQLNIGSITRSQFHRVLLELELEALLSPQEIRVLCQRFHQNIGHRHDVNYIAFCQAVYDAACMDKRLP
;
A
#
# COMPACT_ATOMS: atom_id res chain seq x y z
N MET A 1 0.30 -6.54 21.02
CA MET A 1 1.06 -5.28 20.85
C MET A 1 0.06 -4.16 20.63
N ASN A 2 -0.01 -3.17 21.53
CA ASN A 2 -0.91 -2.02 21.39
C ASN A 2 -0.24 -0.96 20.52
N VAL A 3 -0.62 -0.88 19.25
CA VAL A 3 -0.13 0.17 18.34
C VAL A 3 -0.76 1.50 18.76
N SER A 4 0.05 2.51 19.05
CA SER A 4 -0.48 3.81 19.47
C SER A 4 -1.13 4.55 18.29
N ARG A 5 -2.20 5.32 18.54
CA ARG A 5 -2.90 6.12 17.51
C ARG A 5 -1.94 7.03 16.71
N TRP A 6 -0.85 7.46 17.33
CA TRP A 6 0.18 8.29 16.73
C TRP A 6 1.02 7.52 15.70
N GLN A 7 1.42 6.28 16.03
CA GLN A 7 2.13 5.40 15.09
C GLN A 7 1.27 5.04 13.88
N VAL A 8 -0.03 4.80 14.10
CA VAL A 8 -0.98 4.55 13.01
C VAL A 8 -1.06 5.76 12.07
N LYS A 9 -1.22 6.98 12.62
CA LYS A 9 -1.23 8.21 11.82
C LYS A 9 0.08 8.46 11.06
N LYS A 10 1.24 8.20 11.67
CA LYS A 10 2.54 8.37 11.00
C LYS A 10 2.68 7.42 9.80
N LYS A 11 2.36 6.12 10.00
CA LYS A 11 2.38 5.12 8.92
C LYS A 11 1.36 5.45 7.82
N GLN A 12 0.20 6.01 8.17
CA GLN A 12 -0.78 6.50 7.20
C GLN A 12 -0.26 7.67 6.37
N LEU A 13 0.42 8.65 6.98
CA LEU A 13 1.02 9.77 6.24
C LEU A 13 2.17 9.35 5.32
N GLN A 14 2.88 8.28 5.68
CA GLN A 14 3.98 7.73 4.87
C GLN A 14 3.53 6.70 3.83
N LEU A 15 2.27 6.25 3.87
CA LEU A 15 1.77 5.17 3.04
C LEU A 15 1.95 5.49 1.55
N PHE A 16 1.36 6.60 1.09
CA PHE A 16 1.43 6.98 -0.32
C PHE A 16 2.84 7.38 -0.77
N PRO A 17 3.57 8.27 -0.07
CA PRO A 17 4.92 8.67 -0.49
C PRO A 17 5.89 7.49 -0.64
N LEU A 18 5.84 6.51 0.27
CA LEU A 18 6.72 5.34 0.15
C LEU A 18 6.36 4.43 -1.02
N PHE A 19 5.13 4.42 -1.52
CA PHE A 19 4.82 3.71 -2.77
C PHE A 19 5.30 4.50 -3.99
N GLU A 20 5.13 5.82 -3.97
CA GLU A 20 5.55 6.73 -5.03
C GLU A 20 7.07 6.62 -5.30
N ASP A 21 7.88 6.50 -4.23
CA ASP A 21 9.34 6.29 -4.34
C ASP A 21 9.73 5.04 -5.15
N TYR A 22 8.87 4.02 -5.21
CA TYR A 22 9.09 2.79 -5.98
C TYR A 22 8.52 2.84 -7.40
N ASP A 23 7.65 3.81 -7.69
CA ASP A 23 6.99 4.02 -8.98
C ASP A 23 7.70 5.10 -9.81
N GLN A 24 8.93 4.81 -10.22
CA GLN A 24 9.78 5.74 -10.99
C GLN A 24 9.15 6.22 -12.32
N LEU A 25 8.16 5.49 -12.83
CA LEU A 25 7.45 5.82 -14.07
C LEU A 25 6.16 6.63 -13.82
N ASN A 26 5.78 6.83 -12.56
CA ASN A 26 4.55 7.51 -12.14
C ASN A 26 3.29 6.95 -12.82
N ILE A 27 3.19 5.62 -12.91
CA ILE A 27 2.07 4.93 -13.57
C ILE A 27 0.99 4.46 -12.59
N GLY A 28 1.21 4.63 -11.29
CA GLY A 28 0.29 4.25 -10.23
C GLY A 28 0.33 2.77 -9.87
N SER A 29 1.37 2.05 -10.29
CA SER A 29 1.49 0.60 -10.07
C SER A 29 2.92 0.14 -9.87
N ILE A 30 3.11 -0.88 -9.05
CA ILE A 30 4.41 -1.49 -8.76
C ILE A 30 4.33 -3.01 -8.77
N THR A 31 5.47 -3.70 -8.88
CA THR A 31 5.48 -5.17 -8.81
C THR A 31 5.00 -5.66 -7.43
N ARG A 32 4.47 -6.90 -7.38
CA ARG A 32 4.07 -7.54 -6.10
C ARG A 32 5.22 -7.60 -5.08
N SER A 33 6.45 -7.81 -5.54
CA SER A 33 7.63 -7.86 -4.68
C SER A 33 7.98 -6.49 -4.10
N GLN A 34 7.85 -5.41 -4.89
CA GLN A 34 8.00 -4.05 -4.39
C GLN A 34 6.87 -3.70 -3.42
N PHE A 35 5.63 -4.08 -3.71
CA PHE A 35 4.50 -3.89 -2.81
C PHE A 35 4.75 -4.52 -1.44
N HIS A 36 5.25 -5.76 -1.42
CA HIS A 36 5.65 -6.43 -0.18
C HIS A 36 6.78 -5.70 0.57
N ARG A 37 7.76 -5.13 -0.15
CA ARG A 37 8.85 -4.35 0.46
C ARG A 37 8.31 -3.07 1.14
N VAL A 38 7.38 -2.37 0.50
CA VAL A 38 6.77 -1.18 1.11
C VAL A 38 5.98 -1.55 2.38
N LEU A 39 5.26 -2.68 2.38
CA LEU A 39 4.57 -3.17 3.59
C LEU A 39 5.54 -3.52 4.73
N LEU A 40 6.72 -4.06 4.41
CA LEU A 40 7.78 -4.32 5.40
C LEU A 40 8.35 -3.00 5.95
N GLU A 41 8.62 -2.03 5.09
CA GLU A 41 9.19 -0.72 5.46
C GLU A 41 8.23 0.11 6.33
N LEU A 42 6.93 0.02 6.06
CA LEU A 42 5.88 0.58 6.92
C LEU A 42 5.64 -0.23 8.20
N GLU A 43 6.35 -1.35 8.40
CA GLU A 43 6.13 -2.33 9.48
C GLU A 43 4.64 -2.72 9.58
N LEU A 44 3.99 -2.91 8.43
CA LEU A 44 2.61 -3.40 8.30
C LEU A 44 2.56 -4.90 8.01
N GLU A 45 3.66 -5.48 7.52
CA GLU A 45 3.76 -6.91 7.23
C GLU A 45 3.49 -7.77 8.47
N ALA A 46 4.00 -7.39 9.66
CA ALA A 46 3.72 -8.11 10.91
C ALA A 46 2.23 -8.08 11.34
N LEU A 47 1.40 -7.22 10.72
CA LEU A 47 -0.04 -7.13 10.97
C LEU A 47 -0.86 -7.93 9.96
N LEU A 48 -0.24 -8.46 8.91
CA LEU A 48 -0.88 -9.15 7.80
C LEU A 48 -0.29 -10.54 7.62
N SER A 49 -1.14 -11.55 7.58
CA SER A 49 -0.73 -12.90 7.20
C SER A 49 -0.28 -12.95 5.72
N PRO A 50 0.56 -13.93 5.33
CA PRO A 50 0.92 -14.15 3.93
C PRO A 50 -0.30 -14.43 3.01
N GLN A 51 -1.42 -14.87 3.58
CA GLN A 51 -2.66 -15.03 2.84
C GLN A 51 -3.35 -13.69 2.58
N GLU A 52 -3.42 -12.80 3.58
CA GLU A 52 -3.98 -11.45 3.42
C GLU A 52 -3.18 -10.64 2.41
N ILE A 53 -1.84 -10.71 2.44
CA ILE A 53 -1.00 -10.03 1.45
C ILE A 53 -1.30 -10.54 0.03
N ARG A 54 -1.49 -11.84 -0.16
CA ARG A 54 -1.87 -12.41 -1.46
C ARG A 54 -3.24 -11.91 -1.92
N VAL A 55 -4.23 -11.86 -1.02
CA VAL A 55 -5.57 -11.34 -1.32
C VAL A 55 -5.51 -9.86 -1.69
N LEU A 56 -4.70 -9.04 -0.99
CA LEU A 56 -4.48 -7.63 -1.35
C LEU A 56 -3.88 -7.50 -2.76
N CYS A 57 -2.80 -8.25 -3.06
CA CYS A 57 -2.19 -8.27 -4.38
C CYS A 57 -3.16 -8.69 -5.50
N GLN A 58 -4.09 -9.60 -5.21
CA GLN A 58 -5.14 -10.00 -6.15
C GLN A 58 -6.21 -8.92 -6.30
N ARG A 59 -6.65 -8.32 -5.20
CA ARG A 59 -7.73 -7.33 -5.17
C ARG A 59 -7.36 -6.03 -5.89
N PHE A 60 -6.09 -5.64 -5.83
CA PHE A 60 -5.54 -4.44 -6.45
C PHE A 60 -4.65 -4.78 -7.66
N HIS A 61 -4.85 -5.96 -8.26
CA HIS A 61 -4.09 -6.38 -9.42
C HIS A 61 -4.29 -5.45 -10.62
N GLN A 62 -3.20 -5.10 -11.30
CA GLN A 62 -3.21 -4.38 -12.57
C GLN A 62 -2.21 -4.99 -13.55
N ASN A 63 -2.61 -5.10 -14.82
CA ASN A 63 -1.71 -5.53 -15.88
C ASN A 63 -1.00 -4.32 -16.50
N ILE A 64 0.33 -4.32 -16.49
CA ILE A 64 1.18 -3.33 -17.16
C ILE A 64 1.99 -4.08 -18.22
N GLY A 65 1.49 -4.08 -19.46
CA GLY A 65 2.01 -4.98 -20.51
C GLY A 65 1.90 -6.45 -20.07
N HIS A 66 3.04 -7.14 -19.95
CA HIS A 66 3.12 -8.52 -19.48
C HIS A 66 3.33 -8.68 -17.97
N ARG A 67 3.39 -7.57 -17.20
CA ARG A 67 3.61 -7.60 -15.75
C ARG A 67 2.29 -7.66 -14.99
N HIS A 68 2.29 -8.43 -13.90
CA HIS A 68 1.18 -8.51 -12.95
C HIS A 68 1.47 -7.66 -11.71
N ASP A 69 1.31 -6.35 -11.89
CA ASP A 69 1.58 -5.36 -10.87
C ASP A 69 0.38 -5.16 -9.92
N VAL A 70 0.60 -4.32 -8.92
CA VAL A 70 -0.38 -3.90 -7.91
C VAL A 70 -0.60 -2.40 -8.08
N ASN A 71 -1.85 -1.99 -8.25
CA ASN A 71 -2.27 -0.60 -8.25
C ASN A 71 -2.25 -0.08 -6.81
N TYR A 72 -1.15 0.56 -6.42
CA TYR A 72 -0.97 1.04 -5.05
C TYR A 72 -1.83 2.29 -4.77
N ILE A 73 -2.20 3.06 -5.79
CA ILE A 73 -3.08 4.24 -5.63
C ILE A 73 -4.44 3.79 -5.11
N ALA A 74 -5.04 2.79 -5.76
CA ALA A 74 -6.32 2.20 -5.36
C ALA A 74 -6.24 1.54 -3.98
N PHE A 75 -5.09 0.91 -3.66
CA PHE A 75 -4.83 0.38 -2.33
C PHE A 75 -4.80 1.49 -1.27
N CYS A 76 -4.04 2.57 -1.49
CA CYS A 76 -3.95 3.70 -0.56
C CYS A 76 -5.32 4.35 -0.34
N GLN A 77 -6.07 4.57 -1.43
CA GLN A 77 -7.44 5.06 -1.38
C GLN A 77 -8.33 4.18 -0.48
N ALA A 78 -8.31 2.87 -0.70
CA ALA A 78 -9.10 1.94 0.11
C ALA A 78 -8.71 1.97 1.60
N VAL A 79 -7.42 2.11 1.90
CA VAL A 79 -6.94 2.25 3.29
C VAL A 79 -7.40 3.56 3.92
N TYR A 80 -7.34 4.68 3.20
CA TYR A 80 -7.81 5.98 3.70
C TYR A 80 -9.33 6.01 3.90
N ASP A 81 -10.09 5.44 2.96
CA ASP A 81 -11.55 5.31 3.05
C ASP A 81 -11.94 4.44 4.26
N ALA A 82 -11.28 3.30 4.45
CA ALA A 82 -11.52 2.42 5.60
C ALA A 82 -11.13 3.07 6.95
N ALA A 83 -10.21 4.03 6.93
CA ALA A 83 -9.82 4.79 8.11
C ALA A 83 -10.73 6.01 8.41
N CYS A 84 -11.81 6.23 7.63
CA CYS A 84 -12.70 7.40 7.72
C CYS A 84 -11.95 8.75 7.72
N MET A 85 -10.90 8.89 6.90
CA MET A 85 -10.13 10.14 6.80
C MET A 85 -10.62 11.02 5.63
N ASP A 86 -10.56 12.34 5.83
CA ASP A 86 -10.89 13.35 4.81
C ASP A 86 -10.00 13.16 3.57
N LYS A 87 -10.63 13.06 2.39
CA LYS A 87 -10.01 12.70 1.12
C LYS A 87 -9.13 13.85 0.61
N ARG A 88 -7.92 13.95 1.12
CA ARG A 88 -6.85 14.74 0.48
C ARG A 88 -5.70 13.81 0.15
N LEU A 89 -5.93 12.96 -0.84
CA LEU A 89 -4.84 12.54 -1.70
C LEU A 89 -4.33 13.82 -2.38
N PRO A 90 -3.01 14.09 -2.39
CA PRO A 90 -2.47 15.19 -3.18
C PRO A 90 -2.86 15.07 -4.65
#